data_AF-A0A9E4MHX1-F1
#
_entry.id   AF-A0A9E4MHX1-F1
#
_cell.length_a   1.000
_cell.length_b   1.000
_cell.length_c   1.000
_cell.angle_alpha   90.00
_cell.angle_beta   90.00
_cell.angle_gamma   90.00
#
_symmetry.space_group_name_H-M   'P 1'
#
loop_
_entity.id
_entity.type
_entity.pdbx_description
1 polymer ?
#
loop_
_entity_poly.entity_id
_entity_poly.type
_entity_poly.pdbx_seq_one_letter_code
_entity_poly.pdbx_strand_id
1 'polypeptide(L)'
;MDRPIARVQQRLWNMTPDEARQRLLRGPEAVLGIDGSFALAARRGVDVVLARSLDRPMRYFLAKESSGPMLVIAQRIDEIRDCLQAEGYLDQFHPTYTRMVPAHHQTTLRLIGCPDPNPTHERFFDPPRGTLPPDLDLIGERYVEALMFEFRGWLAAMPEDREREPIGVCFSGGIDSGAVLVGLNRALLERRPAQGVHASRR
;
A
#
# COMPACT_ATOMS: atom_id res chain seq x y z
N MET A 1 10.53 12.25 -21.65
CA MET A 1 11.07 12.12 -20.28
C MET A 1 9.91 11.76 -19.38
N ASP A 2 9.79 10.49 -18.96
CA ASP A 2 8.78 10.07 -17.98
C ASP A 2 9.13 10.71 -16.63
N ARG A 3 8.45 11.81 -16.29
CA ARG A 3 8.50 12.37 -14.93
C ARG A 3 7.84 11.35 -13.98
N PRO A 4 8.42 11.09 -12.79
CA PRO A 4 7.92 10.05 -11.91
C PRO A 4 6.49 10.36 -11.46
N ILE A 5 5.57 9.45 -11.81
CA ILE A 5 4.11 9.60 -11.63
C ILE A 5 3.67 9.48 -10.16
N ALA A 6 4.55 9.09 -9.22
CA ALA A 6 4.25 9.07 -7.80
C ALA A 6 5.52 9.01 -6.94
N ARG A 7 5.76 10.00 -6.06
CA ARG A 7 6.80 9.92 -5.01
C ARG A 7 6.24 9.31 -3.73
N VAL A 8 5.68 8.10 -3.82
CA VAL A 8 5.18 7.38 -2.64
C VAL A 8 6.20 6.33 -2.24
N GLN A 9 6.66 6.39 -0.99
CA GLN A 9 7.51 5.37 -0.40
C GLN A 9 6.70 4.07 -0.28
N GLN A 10 6.99 3.11 -1.15
CA GLN A 10 6.41 1.77 -1.12
C GLN A 10 7.00 1.00 0.05
N ARG A 11 6.19 0.24 0.78
CA ARG A 11 6.65 -0.71 1.80
C ARG A 11 6.28 -2.11 1.32
N LEU A 12 7.15 -2.71 0.52
CA LEU A 12 6.98 -4.04 -0.04
C LEU A 12 7.84 -5.02 0.75
N TRP A 13 7.30 -6.20 1.07
CA TRP A 13 8.00 -7.18 1.90
C TRP A 13 8.62 -8.31 1.10
N ASN A 14 8.05 -8.63 -0.07
CA ASN A 14 8.40 -9.83 -0.83
C ASN A 14 9.00 -9.55 -2.23
N MET A 15 9.11 -8.29 -2.65
CA MET A 15 9.65 -7.90 -3.95
C MET A 15 10.08 -6.44 -4.03
N THR A 16 10.76 -6.08 -5.10
CA THR A 16 11.15 -4.69 -5.41
C THR A 16 9.99 -3.87 -6.00
N PRO A 17 10.05 -2.53 -5.95
CA PRO A 17 9.05 -1.66 -6.58
C PRO A 17 8.86 -1.90 -8.09
N ASP A 18 9.94 -2.24 -8.80
CA ASP A 18 9.86 -2.49 -10.24
C ASP A 18 9.18 -3.82 -10.55
N GLU A 19 9.48 -4.88 -9.80
CA GLU A 19 8.76 -6.15 -9.90
C GLU A 19 7.27 -5.99 -9.59
N ALA A 20 6.93 -5.20 -8.58
CA ALA A 20 5.55 -4.88 -8.22
C ALA A 20 4.82 -4.14 -9.35
N ARG A 21 5.49 -3.18 -10.02
CA ARG A 21 4.95 -2.52 -11.22
C ARG A 21 4.76 -3.49 -12.38
N GLN A 22 5.67 -4.43 -12.58
CA GLN A 22 5.52 -5.46 -13.60
C GLN A 22 4.33 -6.37 -13.31
N ARG A 23 4.09 -6.74 -12.05
CA ARG A 23 2.88 -7.48 -11.65
C ARG A 23 1.62 -6.68 -11.91
N LEU A 24 1.61 -5.39 -11.58
CA LEU A 24 0.49 -4.49 -11.87
C LEU A 24 0.15 -4.45 -13.37
N LEU A 25 1.17 -4.49 -14.25
CA LEU A 25 0.94 -4.55 -15.69
C LEU A 25 0.43 -5.91 -16.19
N ARG A 26 0.73 -7.01 -15.49
CA ARG A 26 0.27 -8.35 -15.87
C ARG A 26 -1.23 -8.56 -15.62
N GLY A 27 -1.77 -7.92 -14.59
CA GLY A 27 -3.21 -7.90 -14.31
C GLY A 27 -3.56 -8.09 -12.83
N PRO A 28 -4.87 -8.04 -12.51
CA PRO A 28 -5.34 -7.98 -11.12
C PRO A 28 -4.87 -9.16 -10.28
N GLU A 29 -4.94 -10.39 -10.79
CA GLU A 29 -4.53 -11.60 -10.04
C GLU A 29 -3.05 -11.55 -9.60
N ALA A 30 -2.17 -10.95 -10.42
CA ALA A 30 -0.75 -10.83 -10.07
C ALA A 30 -0.52 -9.82 -8.93
N VAL A 31 -1.40 -8.82 -8.78
CA VAL A 31 -1.35 -7.81 -7.71
C VAL A 31 -1.62 -8.44 -6.35
N LEU A 32 -2.45 -9.49 -6.28
CA LEU A 32 -2.78 -10.17 -5.03
C LEU A 32 -1.55 -10.75 -4.31
N GLY A 33 -0.52 -11.15 -5.06
CA GLY A 33 0.71 -11.68 -4.48
C GLY A 33 1.73 -10.60 -4.06
N ILE A 34 1.32 -9.33 -3.95
CA ILE A 34 2.18 -8.24 -3.47
C ILE A 34 1.93 -8.08 -1.98
N ASP A 35 2.94 -8.45 -1.17
CA ASP A 35 2.85 -8.34 0.27
C ASP A 35 3.41 -6.99 0.70
N GLY A 36 2.58 -6.19 1.34
CA GLY A 36 2.99 -4.88 1.79
C GLY A 36 1.93 -3.80 1.77
N SER A 37 2.43 -2.59 1.95
CA SER A 37 1.67 -1.35 1.97
C SER A 37 2.15 -0.46 0.82
N PHE A 38 1.30 -0.33 -0.20
CA PHE A 38 1.69 0.21 -1.50
C PHE A 38 0.61 1.09 -2.16
N ALA A 39 1.08 1.99 -3.02
CA ALA A 39 0.27 2.76 -3.97
C ALA A 39 1.07 2.84 -5.27
N LEU A 40 0.74 1.94 -6.20
CA LEU A 40 1.51 1.67 -7.40
C LEU A 40 0.83 2.27 -8.62
N ALA A 41 1.65 2.84 -9.50
CA ALA A 41 1.26 3.28 -10.82
C ALA A 41 2.24 2.70 -11.84
N ALA A 42 1.72 2.20 -12.95
CA ALA A 42 2.51 1.73 -14.08
C ALA A 42 1.83 2.14 -15.40
N ARG A 43 2.62 2.31 -16.45
CA ARG A 43 2.13 2.75 -17.77
C ARG A 43 2.44 1.70 -18.82
N ARG A 44 1.47 1.44 -19.70
CA ARG A 44 1.60 0.63 -20.92
C ARG A 44 0.97 1.37 -22.09
N GLY A 45 1.79 2.07 -22.87
CA GLY A 45 1.32 2.90 -23.97
C GLY A 45 0.43 4.04 -23.48
N VAL A 46 -0.84 4.03 -23.90
CA VAL A 46 -1.86 5.01 -23.47
C VAL A 46 -2.58 4.61 -22.18
N ASP A 47 -2.41 3.36 -21.72
CA ASP A 47 -3.04 2.90 -20.49
C ASP A 47 -2.12 3.18 -19.29
N VAL A 48 -2.69 3.71 -18.21
CA VAL A 48 -2.07 3.85 -16.91
C VAL A 48 -2.85 3.01 -15.92
N VAL A 49 -2.17 2.07 -15.29
CA VAL A 49 -2.74 1.11 -14.34
C VAL A 49 -2.33 1.50 -12.93
N LEU A 50 -3.30 1.54 -12.01
CA LEU A 50 -3.15 1.98 -10.64
C LEU A 50 -3.67 0.91 -9.68
N ALA A 51 -2.99 0.68 -8.57
CA ALA A 51 -3.48 -0.16 -7.49
C ALA A 51 -2.93 0.31 -6.14
N ARG A 52 -3.73 0.18 -5.08
CA ARG A 52 -3.32 0.52 -3.71
C ARG A 52 -3.80 -0.49 -2.67
N SER A 53 -2.99 -0.69 -1.63
CA SER A 53 -3.35 -1.38 -0.39
C SER A 53 -4.36 -0.57 0.42
N LEU A 54 -4.99 -1.16 1.45
CA LEU A 54 -6.05 -0.51 2.22
C LEU A 54 -5.58 0.74 3.00
N ASP A 55 -4.31 0.78 3.41
CA ASP A 55 -3.75 1.81 4.28
C ASP A 55 -3.11 2.98 3.53
N ARG A 56 -2.93 2.89 2.20
CA ARG A 56 -2.22 3.91 1.40
C ARG A 56 -3.14 4.73 0.50
N PRO A 57 -3.48 5.99 0.83
CA PRO A 57 -4.29 6.84 -0.04
C PRO A 57 -3.65 6.99 -1.42
N MET A 58 -4.46 6.98 -2.47
CA MET A 58 -3.99 7.22 -3.83
C MET A 58 -5.10 7.91 -4.62
N ARG A 59 -4.80 9.13 -5.08
CA ARG A 59 -5.68 10.01 -5.83
C ARG A 59 -5.10 10.24 -7.21
N TYR A 60 -5.98 10.59 -8.13
CA TYR A 60 -5.58 11.11 -9.42
C TYR A 60 -6.46 12.26 -9.88
N PHE A 61 -5.93 13.04 -10.81
CA PHE A 61 -6.57 14.15 -11.49
C PHE A 61 -6.13 14.16 -12.96
N LEU A 62 -7.06 14.43 -13.86
CA LEU A 62 -6.80 14.57 -15.30
C LEU A 62 -7.02 16.03 -15.69
N ALA A 63 -5.95 16.73 -16.06
CA ALA A 63 -6.03 18.05 -16.65
C ALA A 63 -6.14 17.93 -18.17
N LYS A 64 -6.98 18.78 -18.78
CA LYS A 64 -7.19 18.80 -20.22
C LYS A 64 -6.00 19.46 -20.89
N GLU A 65 -5.45 18.78 -21.88
CA GLU A 65 -4.36 19.26 -22.72
C GLU A 65 -4.58 18.80 -24.18
N SER A 66 -4.19 19.64 -25.13
CA SER A 66 -4.40 19.41 -26.58
C SER A 66 -3.59 18.23 -27.12
N SER A 67 -2.46 17.91 -26.49
CA SER A 67 -1.58 16.79 -26.86
C SER A 67 -2.00 15.44 -26.25
N GLY A 68 -3.05 15.45 -25.42
CA GLY A 68 -3.50 14.33 -24.58
C GLY A 68 -3.54 14.74 -23.12
N PRO A 69 -4.44 14.18 -22.28
CA PRO A 69 -4.66 14.67 -20.93
C PRO A 69 -3.42 14.46 -20.04
N MET A 70 -3.12 15.47 -19.22
CA MET A 70 -2.09 15.37 -18.19
C MET A 70 -2.65 14.67 -16.96
N LEU A 71 -2.10 13.50 -16.64
CA LEU A 71 -2.46 12.74 -15.44
C LEU A 71 -1.53 13.08 -14.28
N VAL A 72 -2.12 13.56 -13.18
CA VAL A 72 -1.43 13.76 -11.90
C VAL A 72 -1.92 12.72 -10.90
N ILE A 73 -1.00 12.00 -10.27
CA ILE A 73 -1.29 11.00 -9.23
C ILE A 73 -0.56 11.38 -7.95
N ALA A 74 -1.26 11.37 -6.83
CA ALA A 74 -0.68 11.72 -5.53
C ALA A 74 -1.45 11.09 -4.37
N GLN A 75 -0.93 11.15 -3.14
CA GLN A 75 -1.68 10.66 -1.97
C GLN A 75 -2.68 11.70 -1.48
N ARG A 76 -2.30 12.97 -1.56
CA ARG A 76 -3.05 14.10 -1.01
C ARG A 76 -3.52 15.06 -2.10
N ILE A 77 -4.59 15.79 -1.79
CA ILE A 77 -5.20 16.75 -2.72
C ILE A 77 -4.30 17.98 -2.93
N ASP A 78 -3.60 18.43 -1.89
CA ASP A 78 -2.66 19.54 -1.97
C ASP A 78 -1.45 19.20 -2.85
N GLU A 79 -0.93 17.97 -2.80
CA GLU A 79 0.12 17.50 -3.73
C GLU A 79 -0.33 17.58 -5.20
N ILE A 80 -1.59 17.23 -5.49
CA ILE A 80 -2.16 17.37 -6.84
C ILE A 80 -2.22 18.85 -7.24
N ARG A 81 -2.77 19.71 -6.36
CA ARG A 81 -2.87 21.15 -6.62
C ARG A 81 -1.50 21.77 -6.91
N ASP A 82 -0.50 21.46 -6.07
CA ASP A 82 0.84 22.04 -6.17
C ASP A 82 1.53 21.59 -7.46
N CYS A 83 1.33 20.33 -7.87
CA CYS A 83 1.78 19.84 -9.18
C CYS A 83 1.08 20.56 -10.33
N LEU A 84 -0.25 20.70 -10.29
CA LEU A 84 -0.99 21.42 -11.33
C LEU A 84 -0.55 22.88 -11.42
N GLN A 85 -0.27 23.54 -10.29
CA GLN A 85 0.28 24.90 -10.29
C GLN A 85 1.67 24.98 -10.92
N ALA A 86 2.56 24.06 -10.57
CA ALA A 86 3.91 24.02 -11.13
C ALA A 86 3.91 23.77 -12.66
N GLU A 87 2.91 23.06 -13.16
CA GLU A 87 2.79 22.66 -14.56
C GLU A 87 1.84 23.58 -15.36
N GLY A 88 1.26 24.62 -14.72
CA GLY A 88 0.45 25.65 -15.38
C GLY A 88 -1.04 25.32 -15.58
N TYR A 89 -1.58 24.32 -14.87
CA TYR A 89 -2.95 23.82 -14.98
C TYR A 89 -3.85 24.12 -13.76
N LEU A 90 -3.45 25.07 -12.92
CA LEU A 90 -4.17 25.39 -11.67
C LEU A 90 -5.60 25.91 -11.91
N ASP A 91 -5.82 26.60 -13.03
CA ASP A 91 -7.12 27.12 -13.45
C ASP A 91 -8.17 26.02 -13.64
N GLN A 92 -7.74 24.80 -13.96
CA GLN A 92 -8.62 23.63 -14.11
C GLN A 92 -8.90 22.91 -12.79
N PHE A 93 -8.17 23.24 -11.72
CA PHE A 93 -8.23 22.50 -10.47
C PHE A 93 -9.48 22.83 -9.65
N HIS A 94 -10.21 21.79 -9.29
CA HIS A 94 -11.17 21.85 -8.20
C HIS A 94 -11.01 20.58 -7.32
N PRO A 95 -10.97 20.68 -5.97
CA PRO A 95 -10.74 19.53 -5.10
C PRO A 95 -11.70 18.35 -5.33
N THR A 96 -12.97 18.64 -5.66
CA THR A 96 -14.00 17.61 -5.91
C THR A 96 -13.83 16.88 -7.25
N TYR A 97 -12.95 17.36 -8.13
CA TYR A 97 -12.61 16.68 -9.38
C TYR A 97 -11.48 15.66 -9.21
N THR A 98 -10.79 15.66 -8.06
CA THR A 98 -9.90 14.55 -7.71
C THR A 98 -10.70 13.26 -7.57
N ARG A 99 -10.09 12.14 -7.96
CA ARG A 99 -10.70 10.80 -7.86
C ARG A 99 -9.85 9.93 -6.96
N MET A 100 -10.49 9.19 -6.05
CA MET A 100 -9.80 8.18 -5.25
C MET A 100 -9.67 6.90 -6.07
N VAL A 101 -8.46 6.33 -6.10
CA VAL A 101 -8.28 4.96 -6.59
C VAL A 101 -8.88 4.01 -5.55
N PRO A 102 -9.87 3.17 -5.90
CA PRO A 102 -10.45 2.23 -4.96
C PRO A 102 -9.40 1.24 -4.44
N ALA A 103 -9.44 0.96 -3.13
CA ALA A 103 -8.64 -0.11 -2.55
C ALA A 103 -9.03 -1.46 -3.17
N HIS A 104 -8.10 -2.41 -3.22
CA HIS A 104 -8.37 -3.80 -3.65
C HIS A 104 -8.83 -3.95 -5.11
N HIS A 105 -8.72 -2.88 -5.90
CA HIS A 105 -9.01 -2.88 -7.32
C HIS A 105 -7.78 -2.40 -8.09
N GLN A 106 -7.56 -3.03 -9.23
CA GLN A 106 -6.76 -2.47 -10.29
C GLN A 106 -7.63 -1.48 -11.06
N THR A 107 -7.18 -0.23 -11.14
CA THR A 107 -7.84 0.83 -11.92
C THR A 107 -7.05 1.08 -13.18
N THR A 108 -7.68 1.00 -14.35
CA THR A 108 -7.05 1.33 -15.62
C THR A 108 -7.62 2.63 -16.16
N LEU A 109 -6.74 3.60 -16.40
CA LEU A 109 -7.02 4.87 -17.04
C LEU A 109 -6.49 4.83 -18.47
N ARG A 110 -7.25 5.32 -19.45
CA ARG A 110 -6.78 5.40 -20.83
C ARG A 110 -6.64 6.87 -21.26
N LEU A 111 -5.41 7.28 -21.55
CA LEU A 111 -5.04 8.66 -21.87
C LEU A 111 -5.13 8.93 -23.38
N ILE A 112 -6.34 8.83 -23.95
CA ILE A 112 -6.58 8.96 -25.41
C ILE A 112 -7.26 10.28 -25.83
N GLY A 113 -7.49 11.21 -24.91
CA GLY A 113 -8.08 12.52 -25.21
C GLY A 113 -9.55 12.63 -24.79
N CYS A 114 -10.14 13.81 -25.05
CA CYS A 114 -11.46 14.22 -24.55
C CYS A 114 -12.60 13.75 -25.49
N PRO A 115 -13.72 13.20 -24.98
CA PRO A 115 -14.00 12.96 -23.56
C PRO A 115 -13.14 11.83 -23.01
N ASP A 116 -12.60 12.05 -21.82
CA ASP A 116 -11.77 11.04 -21.16
C ASP A 116 -12.61 9.78 -20.95
N PRO A 117 -12.15 8.61 -21.40
CA PRO A 117 -12.87 7.37 -21.17
C PRO A 117 -12.98 7.09 -19.67
N ASN A 118 -14.12 6.54 -19.26
CA ASN A 118 -14.32 6.15 -17.87
C ASN A 118 -13.25 5.14 -17.44
N PRO A 119 -12.72 5.25 -16.20
CA PRO A 119 -11.81 4.26 -15.66
C PRO A 119 -12.48 2.89 -15.61
N THR A 120 -11.72 1.83 -15.89
CA THR A 120 -12.15 0.46 -15.57
C THR A 120 -11.58 0.04 -14.23
N HIS A 121 -12.36 -0.74 -13.48
CA HIS A 121 -11.97 -1.23 -12.17
C HIS A 121 -12.16 -2.74 -12.11
N GLU A 122 -11.08 -3.46 -11.82
CA GLU A 122 -11.08 -4.92 -11.69
C GLU A 122 -10.60 -5.29 -10.29
N ARG A 123 -11.41 -6.04 -9.54
CA ARG A 123 -11.08 -6.42 -8.17
C ARG A 123 -10.02 -7.51 -8.17
N PHE A 124 -8.97 -7.35 -7.37
CA PHE A 124 -7.93 -8.39 -7.17
C PHE A 124 -7.99 -9.08 -5.80
N PHE A 125 -8.75 -8.52 -4.85
CA PHE A 125 -8.90 -9.09 -3.52
C PHE A 125 -10.39 -9.20 -3.17
N ASP A 126 -10.90 -10.44 -3.20
CA ASP A 126 -12.28 -10.78 -2.86
C ASP A 126 -12.33 -12.15 -2.14
N PRO A 127 -11.78 -12.24 -0.91
CA PRO A 127 -11.71 -13.52 -0.22
C PRO A 127 -13.13 -14.04 0.08
N PRO A 128 -13.37 -15.36 -0.10
CA PRO A 128 -14.63 -15.97 0.28
C PRO A 128 -14.86 -15.82 1.79
N ARG A 129 -16.11 -15.57 2.17
CA ARG A 129 -16.51 -15.36 3.57
C ARG A 129 -17.05 -16.65 4.18
N GLY A 130 -16.87 -16.82 5.49
CA GLY A 130 -17.46 -17.95 6.22
C GLY A 130 -16.88 -19.31 5.83
N THR A 131 -15.60 -19.35 5.45
CA THR A 131 -14.91 -20.59 5.03
C THR A 131 -14.40 -21.43 6.19
N LEU A 132 -14.31 -20.87 7.40
CA LEU A 132 -13.87 -21.59 8.59
C LEU A 132 -15.05 -22.29 9.27
N PRO A 133 -14.83 -23.47 9.89
CA PRO A 133 -15.83 -24.09 10.74
C PRO A 133 -16.12 -23.22 11.98
N PRO A 134 -17.26 -23.41 12.66
CA PRO A 134 -17.61 -22.68 13.88
C PRO A 134 -16.83 -23.19 15.10
N ASP A 135 -15.51 -23.24 14.99
CA ASP A 135 -14.56 -23.67 16.02
C ASP A 135 -13.77 -22.44 16.48
N LEU A 136 -14.00 -22.01 17.72
CA LEU A 136 -13.40 -20.79 18.27
C LEU A 136 -11.88 -20.92 18.47
N ASP A 137 -11.39 -22.12 18.78
CA ASP A 137 -9.96 -22.35 18.99
C ASP A 137 -9.22 -22.23 17.66
N LEU A 138 -9.75 -22.87 16.62
CA LEU A 138 -9.21 -22.75 15.27
C LEU A 138 -9.29 -21.31 14.74
N ILE A 139 -10.44 -20.64 14.89
CA ILE A 139 -10.59 -19.25 14.43
C ILE A 139 -9.60 -18.34 15.15
N GLY A 140 -9.44 -18.52 16.47
CA GLY A 140 -8.48 -17.78 17.28
C GLY A 140 -7.04 -18.01 16.85
N GLU A 141 -6.64 -19.27 16.61
CA GLU A 141 -5.32 -19.63 16.10
C GLU A 141 -5.03 -18.92 14.76
N ARG A 142 -5.95 -19.01 13.80
CA ARG A 142 -5.79 -18.37 12.48
C ARG A 142 -5.70 -16.86 12.57
N TYR A 143 -6.48 -16.25 13.46
CA TYR A 143 -6.44 -14.81 13.69
C TYR A 143 -5.09 -14.35 14.24
N VAL A 144 -4.58 -15.04 15.26
CA VAL A 144 -3.28 -14.72 15.87
C VAL A 144 -2.13 -15.02 14.90
N GLU A 145 -2.20 -16.11 14.14
CA GLU A 145 -1.22 -16.45 13.12
C GLU A 145 -1.11 -15.34 12.06
N ALA A 146 -2.24 -14.87 11.53
CA ALA A 146 -2.27 -13.76 10.58
C ALA A 146 -1.69 -12.47 11.17
N LEU A 147 -2.06 -12.11 12.41
CA LEU A 147 -1.51 -10.94 13.09
C LEU A 147 0.02 -11.03 13.26
N MET A 148 0.51 -12.19 13.69
CA MET A 148 1.95 -12.41 13.90
C MET A 148 2.73 -12.44 12.59
N PHE A 149 2.14 -12.96 11.51
CA PHE A 149 2.72 -12.91 10.16
C PHE A 149 2.98 -11.46 9.74
N GLU A 150 1.99 -10.58 9.90
CA GLU A 150 2.10 -9.16 9.58
C GLU A 150 3.19 -8.46 10.40
N PHE A 151 3.26 -8.72 11.72
CA PHE A 151 4.33 -8.14 12.55
C PHE A 151 5.72 -8.60 12.13
N ARG A 152 5.88 -9.88 11.80
CA ARG A 152 7.18 -10.42 11.36
C ARG A 152 7.60 -9.80 10.02
N GLY A 153 6.69 -9.69 9.06
CA GLY A 153 6.95 -9.03 7.78
C GLY A 153 7.31 -7.55 7.95
N TRP A 154 6.51 -6.81 8.71
CA TRP A 154 6.74 -5.39 8.95
C TRP A 154 8.07 -5.11 9.65
N LEU A 155 8.39 -5.87 10.71
CA LEU A 155 9.67 -5.73 11.41
C LEU A 155 10.86 -6.13 10.51
N ALA A 156 10.69 -7.05 9.55
CA ALA A 156 11.78 -7.50 8.67
C ALA A 156 12.13 -6.45 7.63
N ALA A 157 11.14 -5.65 7.25
CA ALA A 157 11.30 -4.54 6.30
C ALA A 157 11.76 -3.22 6.95
N MET A 158 12.07 -3.21 8.26
CA MET A 158 12.59 -2.02 8.91
C MET A 158 14.02 -1.72 8.44
N PRO A 159 14.34 -0.44 8.16
CA PRO A 159 15.71 -0.02 7.88
C PRO A 159 16.67 -0.37 9.03
N GLU A 160 17.87 -0.86 8.71
CA GLU A 160 18.90 -1.27 9.69
C GLU A 160 19.29 -0.13 10.64
N ASP A 161 19.35 1.10 10.13
CA ASP A 161 19.67 2.30 10.91
C ASP A 161 18.61 2.64 11.97
N ARG A 162 17.40 2.08 11.84
CA ARG A 162 16.28 2.27 12.77
C ARG A 162 15.95 1.04 13.61
N GLU A 163 16.70 -0.05 13.47
CA GLU A 163 16.43 -1.31 14.17
C GLU A 163 16.43 -1.15 15.71
N ARG A 164 17.25 -0.20 16.22
CA ARG A 164 17.39 0.07 17.65
C ARG A 164 16.45 1.16 18.17
N GLU A 165 15.71 1.81 17.29
CA GLU A 165 14.77 2.85 17.72
C GLU A 165 13.59 2.21 18.45
N PRO A 166 13.11 2.82 19.55
CA PRO A 166 11.94 2.33 20.25
C PRO A 166 10.71 2.41 19.34
N ILE A 167 9.93 1.33 19.29
CA ILE A 167 8.67 1.29 18.54
C ILE A 167 7.53 1.70 19.46
N GLY A 168 6.82 2.76 19.10
CA GLY A 168 5.62 3.21 19.81
C GLY A 168 4.38 2.42 19.39
N VAL A 169 3.46 2.20 20.33
CA VAL A 169 2.13 1.62 20.08
C VAL A 169 1.07 2.59 20.57
N CYS A 170 0.12 2.95 19.70
CA CYS A 170 -1.07 3.71 20.09
C CYS A 170 -1.98 2.83 20.94
N PHE A 171 -1.85 2.92 22.26
CA PHE A 171 -2.56 2.07 23.21
C PHE A 171 -3.74 2.79 23.86
N SER A 172 -4.95 2.32 23.55
CA SER A 172 -6.20 2.87 24.10
C SER A 172 -6.70 2.14 25.35
N GLY A 173 -6.11 0.98 25.69
CA GLY A 173 -6.62 0.09 26.74
C GLY A 173 -7.67 -0.93 26.25
N GLY A 174 -8.10 -0.85 24.99
CA GLY A 174 -9.04 -1.80 24.39
C GLY A 174 -8.37 -3.09 23.88
N ILE A 175 -9.18 -4.08 23.52
CA ILE A 175 -8.71 -5.40 23.07
C ILE A 175 -7.85 -5.30 21.80
N ASP A 176 -8.21 -4.46 20.84
CA ASP A 176 -7.49 -4.34 19.57
C ASP A 176 -6.08 -3.76 19.78
N SER A 177 -5.98 -2.64 20.50
CA SER A 177 -4.69 -2.00 20.77
C SER A 177 -3.84 -2.81 21.75
N GLY A 178 -4.47 -3.56 22.67
CA GLY A 178 -3.79 -4.54 23.53
C GLY A 178 -3.23 -5.73 22.75
N ALA A 179 -3.99 -6.28 21.79
CA ALA A 179 -3.51 -7.35 20.91
C ALA A 179 -2.31 -6.89 20.08
N VAL A 180 -2.34 -5.65 19.56
CA VAL A 180 -1.19 -5.07 18.85
C VAL A 180 0.03 -4.95 19.76
N LEU A 181 -0.15 -4.40 20.97
CA LEU A 181 0.94 -4.24 21.94
C LEU A 181 1.60 -5.57 22.30
N VAL A 182 0.80 -6.57 22.68
CA VAL A 182 1.28 -7.88 23.13
C VAL A 182 1.88 -8.67 21.96
N GLY A 183 1.21 -8.69 20.81
CA GLY A 183 1.69 -9.39 19.62
C GLY A 183 3.00 -8.82 19.08
N LEU A 184 3.11 -7.49 19.01
CA LEU A 184 4.35 -6.84 18.60
C LEU A 184 5.48 -7.11 19.58
N ASN A 185 5.23 -6.99 20.89
CA ASN A 185 6.23 -7.32 21.92
C ASN A 185 6.68 -8.78 21.81
N ARG A 186 5.76 -9.71 21.56
CA ARG A 186 6.09 -11.12 21.33
C ARG A 186 6.99 -11.29 20.10
N ALA A 187 6.66 -10.66 18.98
CA ALA A 187 7.46 -10.72 17.75
C ALA A 187 8.87 -10.14 17.95
N LEU A 188 9.00 -9.07 18.74
CA LEU A 188 10.30 -8.48 19.10
C LEU A 188 11.13 -9.42 19.99
N LEU A 189 10.52 -10.09 20.95
CA LEU A 189 11.20 -11.09 21.79
C LEU A 189 11.69 -12.29 20.99
N GLU A 190 10.91 -12.75 20.01
CA GLU A 190 11.30 -13.85 19.10
C GLU A 190 12.52 -13.52 18.24
N ARG A 191 12.75 -12.23 17.94
CA ARG A 191 13.90 -11.76 17.17
C ARG A 191 15.17 -11.58 17.98
N ARG A 192 15.07 -11.50 19.31
CA ARG A 192 16.26 -11.34 20.13
C ARG A 192 17.12 -12.60 19.96
N PRO A 193 18.43 -12.46 19.69
CA PRO A 193 19.31 -13.61 19.76
C PRO A 193 19.15 -14.24 21.14
N ALA A 194 19.06 -15.57 21.20
CA ALA A 194 19.02 -16.29 22.47
C ALA A 194 20.19 -15.77 23.30
N GLN A 195 19.89 -15.10 24.42
CA GLN A 195 20.93 -14.61 25.31
C GLN A 195 21.74 -15.83 25.71
N GLY A 196 23.00 -15.86 25.26
CA GLY A 196 23.95 -16.86 25.72
C GLY A 196 23.91 -16.85 27.24
N VAL A 197 23.63 -18.00 27.82
CA VAL A 197 23.75 -18.24 29.25
C VAL A 197 25.14 -17.75 29.64
N HIS A 198 25.22 -16.58 30.26
CA HIS A 198 26.45 -16.14 30.91
C HIS A 198 26.67 -17.11 32.05
N ALA A 199 27.44 -18.17 31.78
CA ALA A 199 28.05 -18.99 32.79
C ALA A 199 28.90 -18.04 33.64
N SER A 200 28.36 -17.68 34.79
CA SER A 200 29.12 -17.09 35.88
C SER A 200 30.30 -18.02 36.16
N ARG A 201 31.48 -17.62 35.68
CA ARG A 201 32.73 -18.17 36.20
C ARG A 201 33.00 -17.43 37.51
N ARG A 202 33.13 -18.27 38.54
CA ARG A 202 33.52 -17.98 39.92
C ARG A 202 34.71 -17.05 40.01
#